data_AF-A0A3R8TXR8-F1
#
_entry.id   AF-A0A3R8TXR8-F1
#
_cell.length_a   1.000
_cell.length_b   1.000
_cell.length_c   1.000
_cell.angle_alpha   90.00
_cell.angle_beta   90.00
_cell.angle_gamma   90.00
#
_symmetry.space_group_name_H-M   'P 1'
#
loop_
_entity.id
_entity.type
_entity.pdbx_description
1 polymer ?
#
loop_
_entity_poly.entity_id
_entity_poly.type
_entity_poly.pdbx_seq_one_letter_code
_entity_poly.pdbx_strand_id
1 'polypeptide(L)'
;MKTLMIAAALAATVTAAPAFAAELGAAEVQAKLRAAGYTQVHELERDDGMWEAEVTRADGSRDDVLVDPAKGEIFDAANGRAVLDAGQILDLAAKAGYTRITEVDRDGATWSLDAHNKNNQRVDVRMSGYDGRVLSSRRDGWWD
;
A
#
# COMPACT_ATOMS: atom_id res chain seq x y z
N MET A 1 4.64 10.74 -71.54
CA MET A 1 3.31 10.58 -70.92
C MET A 1 3.39 9.48 -69.86
N LYS A 2 3.19 9.79 -68.59
CA LYS A 2 2.18 9.20 -67.68
C LYS A 2 2.52 9.60 -66.24
N THR A 3 1.72 10.50 -65.70
CA THR A 3 1.67 10.92 -64.30
C THR A 3 1.17 9.77 -63.43
N LEU A 4 1.76 9.55 -62.25
CA LEU A 4 1.12 8.80 -61.17
C LEU A 4 1.33 9.56 -59.86
N MET A 5 0.24 10.18 -59.39
CA MET A 5 0.12 10.71 -58.03
C MET A 5 -0.21 9.55 -57.09
N ILE A 6 0.49 9.46 -55.95
CA ILE A 6 0.12 8.58 -54.84
C ILE A 6 -0.27 9.48 -53.68
N ALA A 7 -1.56 9.48 -53.35
CA ALA A 7 -2.08 10.09 -52.14
C ALA A 7 -1.88 9.10 -50.98
N ALA A 8 -1.02 9.44 -50.03
CA ALA A 8 -0.88 8.70 -48.79
C ALA A 8 -1.89 9.22 -47.76
N ALA A 9 -2.87 8.38 -47.40
CA ALA A 9 -3.75 8.64 -46.26
C ALA A 9 -3.02 8.23 -44.97
N LEU A 10 -2.73 9.20 -44.10
CA LEU A 10 -2.17 8.95 -42.77
C LEU A 10 -3.32 8.50 -41.84
N ALA A 11 -3.34 7.22 -41.47
CA ALA A 11 -4.14 6.72 -40.36
C ALA A 11 -3.39 6.98 -39.05
N ALA A 12 -3.84 7.95 -38.26
CA ALA A 12 -3.29 8.20 -36.92
C ALA A 12 -3.88 7.20 -35.92
N THR A 13 -3.09 6.20 -35.52
CA THR A 13 -3.43 5.33 -34.40
C THR A 13 -3.14 6.07 -33.09
N VAL A 14 -4.18 6.47 -32.36
CA VAL A 14 -4.04 6.96 -30.98
C VAL A 14 -3.83 5.75 -30.07
N THR A 15 -2.60 5.54 -29.62
CA THR A 15 -2.31 4.61 -28.52
C THR A 15 -2.59 5.33 -27.20
N ALA A 16 -3.68 4.98 -26.51
CA ALA A 16 -3.90 5.43 -25.15
C ALA A 16 -2.83 4.81 -24.23
N ALA A 17 -2.02 5.64 -23.57
CA ALA A 17 -1.11 5.18 -22.54
C ALA A 17 -1.92 4.68 -21.33
N PRO A 18 -1.47 3.62 -20.63
CA PRO A 18 -2.12 3.18 -19.40
C PRO A 18 -2.07 4.32 -18.38
N ALA A 19 -3.22 4.74 -17.87
CA ALA A 19 -3.28 5.62 -16.72
C ALA A 19 -2.89 4.80 -15.47
N PHE A 20 -1.75 5.12 -14.87
CA PHE A 20 -1.47 4.68 -13.51
C PHE A 20 -2.45 5.43 -12.60
N ALA A 21 -3.23 4.69 -11.80
CA ALA A 21 -4.04 5.32 -10.77
C ALA A 21 -3.09 6.04 -9.81
N ALA A 22 -3.31 7.34 -9.61
CA ALA A 22 -2.55 8.11 -8.64
C ALA A 22 -2.83 7.57 -7.23
N GLU A 23 -1.81 7.55 -6.37
CA GLU A 23 -2.01 7.32 -4.94
C GLU A 23 -2.89 8.41 -4.35
N LEU A 24 -3.68 8.05 -3.35
CA LEU A 24 -4.55 8.95 -2.62
C LEU A 24 -3.71 10.01 -1.88
N GLY A 25 -4.10 11.27 -2.06
CA GLY A 25 -3.56 12.38 -1.28
C GLY A 25 -4.20 12.47 0.11
N ALA A 26 -3.58 13.27 0.98
CA ALA A 26 -4.01 13.46 2.37
C ALA A 26 -5.51 13.82 2.49
N ALA A 27 -6.02 14.70 1.63
CA ALA A 27 -7.42 15.12 1.65
C ALA A 27 -8.39 13.96 1.34
N GLU A 28 -8.01 13.07 0.41
CA GLU A 28 -8.83 11.91 0.03
C GLU A 28 -8.82 10.84 1.14
N VAL A 29 -7.65 10.64 1.77
CA VAL A 29 -7.51 9.75 2.93
C VAL A 29 -8.34 10.26 4.10
N GLN A 30 -8.25 11.55 4.41
CA GLN A 30 -9.03 12.17 5.48
C GLN A 30 -10.55 12.05 5.21
N ALA A 31 -10.98 12.20 3.95
CA ALA A 31 -12.37 12.00 3.57
C ALA A 31 -12.81 10.53 3.76
N LYS A 32 -11.96 9.56 3.40
CA LYS A 32 -12.22 8.13 3.63
C LYS A 32 -12.32 7.79 5.11
N LEU A 33 -11.43 8.32 5.95
CA LEU A 33 -11.48 8.12 7.40
C LEU A 33 -12.80 8.65 7.99
N ARG A 34 -13.22 9.87 7.62
CA ARG A 34 -14.52 10.41 8.04
C ARG A 34 -15.69 9.55 7.57
N ALA A 35 -15.65 9.07 6.32
CA ALA A 35 -16.68 8.19 5.79
C ALA A 35 -16.74 6.83 6.49
N ALA A 36 -15.62 6.37 7.07
CA ALA A 36 -15.54 5.16 7.88
C ALA A 36 -16.06 5.34 9.33
N GLY A 37 -16.44 6.56 9.73
CA GLY A 37 -17.03 6.84 11.04
C GLY A 37 -16.06 7.39 12.09
N TYR A 38 -14.81 7.70 11.72
CA TYR A 38 -13.91 8.44 12.60
C TYR A 38 -14.37 9.90 12.70
N THR A 39 -14.49 10.39 13.93
CA THR A 39 -15.04 11.71 14.22
C THR A 39 -14.00 12.82 14.08
N GLN A 40 -12.71 12.49 14.30
CA GLN A 40 -11.57 13.41 14.17
C GLN A 40 -10.37 12.67 13.58
N VAL A 41 -9.52 13.41 12.87
CA VAL A 41 -8.19 13.01 12.40
C VAL A 41 -7.24 14.10 12.88
N HIS A 42 -6.36 13.79 13.83
CA HIS A 42 -5.47 14.78 14.49
C HIS A 42 -4.18 14.95 13.69
N GLU A 43 -3.59 13.83 13.31
CA GLU A 43 -2.37 13.76 12.52
C GLU A 43 -2.62 12.85 11.30
N LEU A 44 -1.93 13.15 10.21
CA LEU A 44 -2.01 12.37 8.98
C LEU A 44 -0.70 12.51 8.23
N GLU A 45 0.11 11.46 8.27
CA GLU A 45 1.44 11.46 7.66
C GLU A 45 1.66 10.26 6.75
N ARG A 46 2.66 10.39 5.88
CA ARG A 46 3.03 9.36 4.93
C ARG A 46 4.28 8.67 5.45
N ASP A 47 4.12 7.49 6.01
CA ASP A 47 5.24 6.71 6.49
C ASP A 47 5.17 5.24 6.06
N ASP A 48 6.34 4.71 5.79
CA ASP A 48 6.58 3.34 5.39
C ASP A 48 5.73 2.79 4.23
N GLY A 49 5.39 3.69 3.30
CA GLY A 49 4.52 3.38 2.16
C GLY A 49 3.03 3.35 2.49
N MET A 50 2.65 3.70 3.72
CA MET A 50 1.27 3.83 4.21
C MET A 50 0.96 5.27 4.59
N TRP A 51 -0.33 5.58 4.74
CA TRP A 51 -0.75 6.75 5.47
C TRP A 51 -1.00 6.33 6.91
N GLU A 52 -0.44 7.04 7.88
CA GLU A 52 -0.70 6.83 9.31
C GLU A 52 -1.55 7.98 9.82
N ALA A 53 -2.57 7.67 10.63
CA ALA A 53 -3.51 8.65 11.13
C ALA A 53 -3.90 8.37 12.58
N GLU A 54 -3.66 9.35 13.46
CA GLU A 54 -4.27 9.38 14.80
C GLU A 54 -5.74 9.81 14.66
N VAL A 55 -6.66 8.92 15.02
CA VAL A 55 -8.10 9.11 14.83
C VAL A 55 -8.89 9.04 16.14
N THR A 56 -9.95 9.84 16.26
CA THR A 56 -10.96 9.69 17.33
C THR A 56 -12.17 8.92 16.81
N ARG A 57 -12.66 7.96 17.60
CA ARG A 57 -13.87 7.16 17.30
C ARG A 57 -15.14 7.82 17.84
N ALA A 58 -16.30 7.23 17.53
CA ALA A 58 -17.59 7.72 18.01
C ALA A 58 -17.78 7.58 19.52
N ASP A 59 -17.13 6.60 20.15
CA ASP A 59 -17.12 6.41 21.60
C ASP A 59 -16.08 7.29 22.33
N GLY A 60 -15.36 8.12 21.59
CA GLY A 60 -14.34 9.04 22.11
C GLY A 60 -12.95 8.40 22.29
N SER A 61 -12.76 7.12 22.00
CA SER A 61 -11.44 6.51 22.04
C SER A 61 -10.54 7.06 20.93
N ARG A 62 -9.22 7.03 21.17
CA ARG A 62 -8.19 7.38 20.18
C ARG A 62 -7.32 6.19 19.88
N ASP A 63 -6.89 6.09 18.63
CA ASP A 63 -6.05 5.00 18.14
C ASP A 63 -5.39 5.42 16.83
N ASP A 64 -4.33 4.72 16.45
CA ASP A 64 -3.65 4.91 15.17
C ASP A 64 -4.16 3.89 14.15
N VAL A 65 -4.41 4.37 12.93
CA VAL A 65 -4.83 3.52 11.81
C VAL A 65 -3.95 3.75 10.60
N LEU A 66 -3.66 2.65 9.89
CA LEU A 66 -2.91 2.72 8.64
C LEU A 66 -3.88 2.70 7.46
N VAL A 67 -3.59 3.45 6.40
CA VAL A 67 -4.40 3.51 5.18
C VAL A 67 -3.55 3.20 3.96
N ASP A 68 -4.00 2.23 3.16
CA ASP A 68 -3.39 1.89 1.87
C ASP A 68 -3.51 3.11 0.92
N PRO A 69 -2.41 3.68 0.43
CA PRO A 69 -2.44 4.81 -0.49
C PRO A 69 -3.06 4.51 -1.84
N ALA A 70 -3.00 3.27 -2.32
CA ALA A 70 -3.46 2.92 -3.65
C ALA A 70 -4.97 2.66 -3.66
N LYS A 71 -5.52 2.14 -2.56
CA LYS A 71 -6.92 1.68 -2.48
C LYS A 71 -7.74 2.43 -1.43
N GLY A 72 -7.07 3.03 -0.45
CA GLY A 72 -7.70 3.62 0.72
C GLY A 72 -8.33 2.57 1.64
N GLU A 73 -7.79 1.35 1.67
CA GLU A 73 -8.19 0.35 2.67
C GLU A 73 -7.63 0.76 4.02
N ILE A 74 -8.48 0.74 5.04
CA ILE A 74 -8.13 1.12 6.40
C ILE A 74 -7.79 -0.15 7.19
N PHE A 75 -6.60 -0.15 7.78
CA PHE A 75 -6.09 -1.17 8.67
C PHE A 75 -6.22 -0.66 10.10
N ASP A 76 -7.22 -1.20 10.78
CA ASP A 76 -7.59 -0.85 12.14
C ASP A 76 -7.63 -2.13 12.99
N ALA A 77 -6.79 -2.20 14.02
CA ALA A 77 -6.72 -3.36 14.90
C ALA A 77 -7.95 -3.52 15.80
N ALA A 78 -8.69 -2.43 16.06
CA ALA A 78 -9.84 -2.42 16.95
C ALA A 78 -11.19 -2.63 16.23
N ASN A 79 -11.22 -2.74 14.90
CA ASN A 79 -12.46 -2.95 14.13
C ASN A 79 -13.05 -4.37 14.25
N GLY A 80 -12.39 -5.28 15.00
CA GLY A 80 -12.83 -6.65 15.22
C GLY A 80 -12.59 -7.62 14.05
N ARG A 81 -11.99 -7.17 12.94
CA ARG A 81 -11.56 -8.07 11.86
C ARG A 81 -10.39 -8.92 12.36
N ALA A 82 -10.45 -10.22 12.07
CA ALA A 82 -9.38 -11.14 12.42
C ALA A 82 -8.05 -10.70 11.78
N VAL A 83 -6.99 -10.71 12.59
CA VAL A 83 -5.62 -10.41 12.16
C VAL A 83 -4.81 -11.71 12.22
N LEU A 84 -4.12 -12.01 11.13
CA LEU A 84 -3.20 -13.14 11.00
C LEU A 84 -2.11 -13.05 12.07
N ASP A 85 -1.70 -14.21 12.58
CA ASP A 85 -0.57 -14.31 13.50
C ASP A 85 0.78 -14.28 12.75
N ALA A 86 1.86 -14.13 13.51
CA ALA A 86 3.21 -14.04 12.95
C ALA A 86 3.59 -15.27 12.11
N GLY A 87 3.18 -16.47 12.52
CA GLY A 87 3.48 -17.71 11.79
C GLY A 87 2.80 -17.73 10.42
N GLN A 88 1.53 -17.34 10.37
CA GLN A 88 0.78 -17.20 9.12
C GLN A 88 1.40 -16.16 8.19
N ILE A 89 1.87 -15.04 8.74
CA ILE A 89 2.56 -13.99 7.97
C ILE A 89 3.89 -14.50 7.40
N LEU A 90 4.71 -15.18 8.21
CA LEU A 90 5.97 -15.76 7.75
C LEU A 90 5.76 -16.80 6.63
N ASP A 91 4.74 -17.64 6.75
CA ASP A 91 4.37 -18.61 5.70
C ASP A 91 3.98 -17.91 4.39
N LEU A 92 3.20 -16.83 4.47
CA LEU A 92 2.77 -16.06 3.29
C LEU A 92 3.93 -15.26 2.69
N ALA A 93 4.82 -14.71 3.51
CA ALA A 93 6.03 -14.02 3.07
C ALA A 93 6.96 -14.97 2.30
N ALA A 94 7.18 -16.18 2.82
CA ALA A 94 7.96 -17.21 2.15
C ALA A 94 7.35 -17.60 0.79
N LYS A 95 6.02 -17.76 0.73
CA LYS A 95 5.28 -18.03 -0.53
C LYS A 95 5.40 -16.88 -1.53
N ALA A 96 5.44 -15.63 -1.07
CA ALA A 96 5.68 -14.46 -1.91
C ALA A 96 7.13 -14.37 -2.43
N GLY A 97 8.05 -15.16 -1.85
CA GLY A 97 9.45 -15.25 -2.26
C GLY A 97 10.38 -14.35 -1.44
N TYR A 98 9.95 -13.91 -0.26
CA TYR A 98 10.83 -13.29 0.70
C TYR A 98 11.60 -14.36 1.47
N THR A 99 12.87 -14.08 1.74
CA THR A 99 13.80 -14.99 2.40
C THR A 99 14.57 -14.24 3.47
N ARG A 100 15.28 -14.97 4.35
CA ARG A 100 16.14 -14.37 5.38
C ARG A 100 15.44 -13.25 6.17
N ILE A 101 14.24 -13.56 6.66
CA ILE A 101 13.45 -12.63 7.48
C ILE A 101 14.15 -12.52 8.84
N THR A 102 14.59 -11.32 9.19
CA THR A 102 15.34 -11.04 10.43
C THR A 102 14.52 -10.33 11.49
N GLU A 103 13.47 -9.63 11.08
CA GLU A 103 12.55 -8.91 11.95
C GLU A 103 11.12 -9.16 11.47
N VAL A 104 10.18 -9.27 12.41
CA VAL A 104 8.75 -9.43 12.14
C VAL A 104 7.96 -8.82 13.28
N ASP A 105 7.37 -7.67 13.01
CA ASP A 105 6.68 -6.88 14.03
C ASP A 105 5.27 -6.54 13.58
N ARG A 106 4.35 -6.60 14.55
CA ARG A 106 2.97 -6.23 14.32
C ARG A 106 2.81 -4.73 14.55
N ASP A 107 2.27 -4.05 13.55
CA ASP A 107 1.98 -2.63 13.54
C ASP A 107 0.49 -2.43 13.24
N GLY A 108 -0.30 -2.28 14.31
CA GLY A 108 -1.76 -2.26 14.27
C GLY A 108 -2.37 -3.52 13.62
N ALA A 109 -3.01 -3.35 12.47
CA ALA A 109 -3.56 -4.43 11.65
C ALA A 109 -2.69 -4.78 10.42
N THR A 110 -1.42 -4.37 10.45
CA THR A 110 -0.40 -4.72 9.47
C THR A 110 0.81 -5.38 10.15
N TRP A 111 1.74 -5.86 9.34
CA TRP A 111 3.00 -6.44 9.78
C TRP A 111 4.15 -5.81 9.02
N SER A 112 5.23 -5.45 9.70
CA SER A 112 6.51 -5.06 9.12
C SER A 112 7.49 -6.23 9.18
N LEU A 113 8.28 -6.41 8.13
CA LEU A 113 9.29 -7.45 8.03
C LEU A 113 10.56 -6.92 7.39
N ASP A 114 11.70 -7.20 8.01
CA ASP A 114 13.01 -7.04 7.38
C ASP A 114 13.38 -8.34 6.69
N ALA A 115 13.49 -8.31 5.37
CA ALA A 115 13.68 -9.52 4.57
C ALA A 115 14.61 -9.31 3.37
N HIS A 116 14.93 -10.40 2.69
CA HIS A 116 15.56 -10.39 1.38
C HIS A 116 14.54 -10.74 0.28
N ASN A 117 14.46 -9.91 -0.76
CA ASN A 117 13.64 -10.21 -1.94
C ASN A 117 14.30 -11.26 -2.85
N LYS A 118 13.64 -11.63 -3.96
CA LYS A 118 14.13 -12.63 -4.94
C LYS A 118 15.47 -12.26 -5.59
N ASN A 119 15.84 -10.97 -5.58
CA ASN A 119 17.11 -10.47 -6.10
C ASN A 119 18.19 -10.42 -4.99
N ASN A 120 17.92 -11.01 -3.82
CA ASN A 120 18.78 -11.01 -2.65
C ASN A 120 19.08 -9.59 -2.09
N GLN A 121 18.18 -8.63 -2.32
CA GLN A 121 18.28 -7.28 -1.77
C GLN A 121 17.53 -7.21 -0.44
N ARG A 122 18.11 -6.54 0.56
CA ARG A 122 17.42 -6.19 1.81
C ARG A 122 16.26 -5.25 1.52
N VAL A 123 15.11 -5.57 2.08
CA VAL A 123 13.87 -4.82 1.90
C VAL A 123 13.06 -4.82 3.19
N ASP A 124 12.42 -3.68 3.43
CA ASP A 124 11.37 -3.54 4.44
C ASP A 124 10.06 -3.86 3.74
N VAL A 125 9.34 -4.84 4.26
CA VAL A 125 8.11 -5.36 3.68
C VAL A 125 6.97 -5.09 4.64
N ARG A 126 5.97 -4.35 4.17
CA ARG A 126 4.70 -4.25 4.89
C ARG A 126 3.68 -5.20 4.30
N MET A 127 3.10 -6.04 5.15
CA MET A 127 2.07 -7.01 4.78
C MET A 127 0.76 -6.70 5.50
N SER A 128 -0.36 -6.98 4.83
CA SER A 128 -1.67 -6.88 5.45
C SER A 128 -1.80 -7.94 6.53
N GLY A 129 -2.20 -7.52 7.74
CA GLY A 129 -2.58 -8.45 8.79
C GLY A 129 -3.91 -9.16 8.50
N TYR A 130 -4.69 -8.75 7.49
CA TYR A 130 -5.99 -9.36 7.23
C TYR A 130 -5.95 -10.51 6.21
N ASP A 131 -5.06 -10.44 5.22
CA ASP A 131 -4.98 -11.43 4.14
C ASP A 131 -3.53 -11.78 3.74
N GLY A 132 -2.53 -11.17 4.39
CA GLY A 132 -1.11 -11.40 4.12
C GLY A 132 -0.65 -10.90 2.76
N ARG A 133 -1.42 -10.07 2.05
CA ARG A 133 -0.93 -9.45 0.82
C ARG A 133 0.19 -8.47 1.14
N VAL A 134 1.15 -8.34 0.23
CA VAL A 134 2.19 -7.30 0.30
C VAL A 134 1.54 -5.95 -0.01
N LEU A 135 1.66 -5.01 0.91
CA LEU A 135 1.22 -3.62 0.78
C LEU A 135 2.35 -2.72 0.27
N SER A 136 3.56 -2.94 0.77
CA SER A 136 4.76 -2.20 0.40
C SER A 136 5.97 -3.14 0.49
N SER A 137 6.95 -2.92 -0.39
CA SER A 137 8.26 -3.58 -0.33
C SER A 137 9.29 -2.61 -0.88
N ARG A 138 10.10 -2.04 0.00
CA ARG A 138 11.08 -0.99 -0.35
C ARG A 138 12.46 -1.45 0.09
N ARG A 139 13.49 -1.02 -0.62
CA ARG A 139 14.87 -1.30 -0.22
C ARG A 139 15.12 -0.64 1.14
N ASP A 140 15.66 -1.40 2.08
CA ASP A 140 16.11 -0.87 3.36
C ASP A 140 17.15 0.23 3.08
N GLY A 141 16.82 1.44 3.52
CA GLY A 141 17.54 2.67 3.21
C GLY A 141 18.31 3.26 4.39
N TRP A 142 18.37 2.58 5.54
CA TRP A 142 19.06 3.10 6.72
C TRP A 142 20.59 3.27 6.55
N TRP A 143 21.14 2.76 5.43
CA TRP A 143 22.56 2.84 5.09
C TRP A 143 22.79 3.12 3.59
N ASP A 144 22.30 4.26 3.08
CA ASP A 144 22.83 4.91 1.86
C ASP A 144 23.34 6.32 2.20
#